data_AF-A0AAU7KE86-F1
#
_entry.id   AF-A0AAU7KE86-F1
#
_cell.length_a   1.000
_cell.length_b   1.000
_cell.length_c   1.000
_cell.angle_alpha   90.00
_cell.angle_beta   90.00
_cell.angle_gamma   90.00
#
_symmetry.space_group_name_H-M   'P 1'
#
loop_
_entity.id
_entity.type
_entity.pdbx_description
1 polymer ?
#
loop_
_entity_poly.entity_id
_entity_poly.type
_entity_poly.pdbx_seq_one_letter_code
_entity_poly.pdbx_strand_id
1 'polypeptide(L)'
;MPFALSSLRVTSTAFDNDGAIPARHSQEAEDLSPALAWDGLPEGTKSVAVICHDPDAPLVQKGCYGFVHWVLYNLPASLSSLEEATEEGTRGVNDAGNLGFNGPMPPEGHGVHRYYFWVLALDTETNLPEGLGMNELLSEVEPHLLGMNRLVGSYQRDA
;
A
#
# COMPACT_ATOMS: atom_id res chain seq x y z
N MET A 1 6.97 6.74 21.31
CA MET A 1 6.90 6.42 19.87
C MET A 1 8.19 5.71 19.50
N PRO A 2 8.16 4.42 19.14
CA PRO A 2 9.33 3.79 18.55
C PRO A 2 9.63 4.51 17.23
N PHE A 3 10.66 5.34 17.22
CA PHE A 3 11.17 6.00 16.03
C PHE A 3 12.15 5.02 15.40
N ALA A 4 11.68 4.21 14.47
CA ALA A 4 12.55 3.38 13.66
C ALA A 4 13.20 4.27 12.58
N LEU A 5 14.40 4.78 12.86
CA LEU A 5 15.24 5.40 11.83
C LEU A 5 15.59 4.32 10.80
N SER A 6 14.82 4.30 9.72
CA SER A 6 15.00 3.37 8.62
C SER A 6 15.50 4.13 7.39
N SER A 7 16.52 3.59 6.73
CA SER A 7 16.95 4.02 5.40
C SER A 7 16.03 3.50 4.29
N LEU A 8 14.95 2.78 4.66
CA LEU A 8 13.99 2.20 3.73
C LEU A 8 13.51 3.26 2.74
N ARG A 9 13.66 2.99 1.46
CA ARG A 9 13.16 3.81 0.37
C ARG A 9 12.13 3.00 -0.41
N VAL A 10 11.06 3.65 -0.84
CA VAL A 10 10.05 3.05 -1.72
C VAL A 10 10.02 3.85 -3.02
N THR A 11 9.98 3.16 -4.15
CA THR A 11 9.99 3.72 -5.50
C THR A 11 9.06 2.92 -6.41
N SER A 12 8.69 3.50 -7.55
CA SER A 12 7.96 2.82 -8.60
C SER A 12 8.60 3.17 -9.95
N THR A 13 8.53 2.24 -10.90
CA THR A 13 8.85 2.53 -12.30
C THR A 13 7.67 3.20 -13.03
N ALA A 14 6.47 3.19 -12.44
CA ALA A 14 5.26 3.75 -13.04
C ALA A 14 5.12 5.27 -12.78
N PHE A 15 5.59 5.77 -11.62
CA PHE A 15 5.51 7.18 -11.26
C PHE A 15 6.54 7.58 -10.21
N ASP A 16 6.93 8.85 -10.21
CA ASP A 16 7.79 9.46 -9.18
C ASP A 16 7.02 9.76 -7.90
N ASN A 17 7.71 9.95 -6.78
CA ASN A 17 7.07 10.39 -5.54
C ASN A 17 6.40 11.76 -5.71
N ASP A 18 5.16 11.86 -5.24
CA ASP A 18 4.22 12.97 -5.47
C ASP A 18 3.86 13.20 -6.96
N GLY A 19 4.24 12.26 -7.84
CA GLY A 19 3.92 12.27 -9.26
C GLY A 19 2.50 11.79 -9.57
N ALA A 20 2.11 11.92 -10.83
CA ALA A 20 0.81 11.45 -11.31
C ALA A 20 0.85 9.93 -11.56
N ILE A 21 -0.12 9.21 -11.00
CA ILE A 21 -0.30 7.78 -11.25
C ILE A 21 -0.87 7.59 -12.67
N PRO A 22 -0.25 6.77 -13.53
CA PRO A 22 -0.79 6.47 -14.85
C PRO A 22 -2.21 5.89 -14.79
N ALA A 23 -3.08 6.30 -15.73
CA ALA A 23 -4.49 5.90 -15.77
C ALA A 23 -4.70 4.37 -15.76
N ARG A 24 -3.75 3.59 -16.28
CA ARG A 24 -3.79 2.13 -16.26
C ARG A 24 -3.91 1.48 -14.88
N HIS A 25 -3.49 2.20 -13.84
CA HIS A 25 -3.61 1.75 -12.46
C HIS A 25 -4.91 2.20 -11.79
N SER A 26 -5.75 2.95 -12.49
CA SER A 26 -7.07 3.41 -12.04
C SER A 26 -8.16 2.45 -12.48
N GLN A 27 -9.32 2.53 -11.82
CA GLN A 27 -10.51 1.76 -12.21
C GLN A 27 -11.11 2.24 -13.54
N GLU A 28 -10.63 3.35 -14.11
CA GLU A 28 -11.06 3.83 -15.43
C GLU A 28 -10.37 3.10 -16.59
N ALA A 29 -9.36 2.29 -16.30
CA ALA A 29 -8.62 1.51 -17.29
C ALA A 29 -8.42 0.06 -16.82
N GLU A 30 -7.18 -0.44 -16.75
CA GLU A 30 -6.91 -1.86 -16.46
C GLU A 30 -6.93 -2.23 -14.96
N ASP A 31 -6.97 -1.25 -14.05
CA ASP A 31 -7.00 -1.45 -12.59
C ASP A 31 -5.85 -2.32 -12.04
N LEU A 32 -4.66 -2.18 -12.61
CA LEU A 32 -3.50 -2.99 -12.23
C LEU A 32 -2.72 -2.35 -11.09
N SER A 33 -2.26 -3.15 -10.12
CA SER A 33 -1.35 -2.65 -9.08
C SER A 33 -0.05 -2.13 -9.72
N PRO A 34 0.47 -0.97 -9.28
CA PRO A 34 1.71 -0.44 -9.82
C PRO A 34 2.90 -1.29 -9.38
N ALA A 35 3.94 -1.33 -10.22
CA ALA A 35 5.22 -1.90 -9.81
C ALA A 35 5.78 -1.09 -8.63
N LEU A 36 6.24 -1.76 -7.59
CA LEU A 36 6.86 -1.13 -6.42
C LEU A 36 8.24 -1.75 -6.21
N ALA A 37 9.20 -0.95 -5.81
CA ALA A 37 10.52 -1.42 -5.40
C ALA A 37 10.92 -0.72 -4.12
N TRP A 38 11.61 -1.45 -3.25
CA TRP A 38 12.13 -0.92 -2.01
C TRP A 38 13.57 -1.37 -1.77
N ASP A 39 14.32 -0.49 -1.12
CA ASP A 39 15.71 -0.73 -0.75
C ASP A 39 15.97 -0.22 0.67
N GLY A 40 17.01 -0.75 1.32
CA GLY A 40 17.39 -0.35 2.66
C GLY A 40 16.44 -0.87 3.76
N LEU A 41 15.91 -2.08 3.60
CA LEU A 41 15.19 -2.78 4.66
C LEU A 41 16.06 -2.85 5.93
N PRO A 42 15.52 -2.55 7.12
CA PRO A 42 16.26 -2.67 8.38
C PRO A 42 16.84 -4.06 8.62
N GLU A 43 17.98 -4.13 9.30
CA GLU A 43 18.55 -5.39 9.74
C GLU A 43 17.54 -6.15 10.63
N GLY A 44 17.42 -7.46 10.40
CA GLY A 44 16.46 -8.30 11.11
C GLY A 44 15.08 -8.39 10.47
N THR A 45 14.84 -7.71 9.34
CA THR A 45 13.60 -7.86 8.56
C THR A 45 13.46 -9.32 8.10
N LYS A 46 12.31 -9.94 8.38
CA LYS A 46 11.96 -11.31 7.98
C LYS A 46 10.77 -11.35 7.02
N SER A 47 9.82 -10.44 7.16
CA SER A 47 8.75 -10.25 6.18
C SER A 47 8.46 -8.78 5.92
N VAL A 48 7.73 -8.55 4.83
CA VAL A 48 7.30 -7.25 4.34
C VAL A 48 5.78 -7.25 4.13
N ALA A 49 5.15 -6.11 4.37
CA ALA A 49 3.76 -5.84 4.00
C ALA A 49 3.65 -4.53 3.23
N VAL A 50 2.63 -4.44 2.37
CA VAL A 50 2.31 -3.28 1.54
C VAL A 50 0.86 -2.87 1.79
N ILE A 51 0.65 -1.56 2.00
CA ILE A 51 -0.68 -0.97 2.17
C ILE A 51 -0.81 0.23 1.23
N CYS A 52 -1.91 0.35 0.51
CA CYS A 52 -2.28 1.58 -0.21
C CYS A 52 -3.48 2.23 0.46
N HIS A 53 -3.34 3.49 0.88
CA HIS A 53 -4.38 4.26 1.55
C HIS A 53 -4.54 5.65 0.92
N ASP A 54 -5.77 6.04 0.64
CA ASP A 54 -6.17 7.36 0.17
C ASP A 54 -6.85 8.13 1.31
N PRO A 55 -6.14 9.04 2.00
CA PRO A 55 -6.75 9.90 3.02
C PRO A 55 -7.62 11.01 2.44
N ASP A 56 -7.56 11.31 1.15
CA ASP A 56 -8.34 12.39 0.54
C ASP A 56 -9.77 11.94 0.16
N ALA A 57 -10.02 10.63 0.16
CA ALA A 57 -11.36 10.08 0.02
C ALA A 57 -12.32 10.68 1.07
N PRO A 58 -13.47 11.25 0.67
CA PRO A 58 -14.42 11.90 1.57
C PRO A 58 -15.27 10.88 2.34
N LEU A 59 -14.65 9.82 2.83
CA LEU A 59 -15.26 8.73 3.55
C LEU A 59 -14.79 8.74 5.01
N VAL A 60 -15.75 8.86 5.91
CA VAL A 60 -15.54 8.72 7.34
C VAL A 60 -16.33 7.49 7.77
N GLN A 61 -15.60 6.44 8.14
CA GLN A 61 -16.17 5.24 8.74
C GLN A 61 -15.84 5.22 10.23
N LYS A 62 -16.57 4.45 11.04
CA LYS A 62 -16.31 4.42 12.49
C LYS A 62 -14.87 3.98 12.78
N GLY A 63 -14.03 4.93 13.21
CA GLY A 63 -12.64 4.69 13.56
C GLY A 63 -11.64 4.80 12.41
N CYS A 64 -12.08 5.03 11.17
CA CYS A 64 -11.20 5.19 10.00
C CYS A 64 -11.63 6.36 9.10
N TYR A 65 -10.64 7.01 8.50
CA TYR A 65 -10.82 8.09 7.54
C TYR A 65 -10.08 7.74 6.25
N GLY A 66 -10.65 8.11 5.11
CA GLY A 66 -10.12 7.78 3.80
C GLY A 66 -10.60 6.43 3.29
N PHE A 67 -9.85 5.86 2.34
CA PHE A 67 -10.15 4.59 1.70
C PHE A 67 -8.90 3.73 1.53
N VAL A 68 -8.97 2.47 1.91
CA VAL A 68 -7.90 1.48 1.70
C VAL A 68 -8.07 0.84 0.34
N HIS A 69 -7.08 1.06 -0.53
CA HIS A 69 -7.04 0.57 -1.91
C HIS A 69 -6.31 -0.78 -2.03
N TRP A 70 -5.38 -1.08 -1.13
CA TRP A 70 -4.60 -2.31 -1.22
C TRP A 70 -4.08 -2.74 0.14
N VAL A 71 -4.14 -4.05 0.41
CA VAL A 71 -3.52 -4.70 1.56
C VAL A 71 -2.84 -5.97 1.04
N LEU A 72 -1.54 -6.08 1.27
CA LEU A 72 -0.72 -7.21 0.86
C LEU A 72 0.31 -7.53 1.95
N TYR A 73 0.46 -8.80 2.32
CA TYR A 73 1.34 -9.22 3.42
C TYR A 73 1.91 -10.62 3.17
N ASN A 74 2.67 -11.14 4.14
CA ASN A 74 3.43 -12.40 4.01
C ASN A 74 4.46 -12.38 2.86
N LEU A 75 4.99 -11.21 2.51
CA LEU A 75 6.08 -11.11 1.55
C LEU A 75 7.40 -11.46 2.25
N PRO A 76 8.24 -12.34 1.69
CA PRO A 76 9.52 -12.67 2.30
C PRO A 76 10.48 -11.48 2.25
N ALA A 77 11.34 -11.31 3.25
CA ALA A 77 12.34 -10.22 3.28
C ALA A 77 13.35 -10.27 2.12
N SER A 78 13.49 -11.42 1.44
CA SER A 78 14.32 -11.54 0.22
C SER A 78 13.74 -10.78 -0.97
N LEU A 79 12.44 -10.43 -0.93
CA LEU A 79 11.78 -9.68 -1.97
C LEU A 79 12.08 -8.18 -1.80
N SER A 80 12.54 -7.53 -2.86
CA SER A 80 12.85 -6.10 -2.92
C SER A 80 12.00 -5.34 -3.93
N SER A 81 11.13 -6.04 -4.67
CA SER A 81 10.22 -5.43 -5.63
C SER A 81 8.99 -6.29 -5.86
N LEU A 82 7.93 -5.63 -6.33
CA LEU A 82 6.72 -6.20 -6.87
C LEU A 82 6.58 -5.71 -8.31
N GLU A 83 6.33 -6.64 -9.22
CA GLU A 83 5.97 -6.29 -10.58
C GLU A 83 4.57 -5.67 -10.64
N GLU A 84 4.26 -5.00 -11.75
CA GLU A 84 2.89 -4.59 -12.05
C GLU A 84 1.97 -5.81 -12.03
N ALA A 85 0.76 -5.66 -11.46
CA ALA A 85 -0.20 -6.75 -11.31
C ALA A 85 0.35 -7.99 -10.59
N THR A 86 1.24 -7.78 -9.61
CA THR A 86 1.86 -8.86 -8.83
C THR A 86 0.86 -9.87 -8.27
N GLU A 87 1.24 -11.15 -8.32
CA GLU A 87 0.54 -12.24 -7.65
C GLU A 87 1.25 -12.71 -6.37
N GLU A 88 2.35 -12.05 -6.00
CA GLU A 88 3.14 -12.37 -4.82
C GLU A 88 2.41 -12.03 -3.51
N GLY A 89 2.70 -12.79 -2.46
CA GLY A 89 2.18 -12.57 -1.12
C GLY A 89 0.73 -12.98 -0.93
N THR A 90 0.15 -12.57 0.21
CA THR A 90 -1.23 -12.86 0.61
C THR A 90 -2.09 -11.62 0.47
N ARG A 91 -3.22 -11.75 -0.22
CA ARG A 91 -4.13 -10.64 -0.54
C ARG A 91 -5.05 -10.36 0.63
N GLY A 92 -5.03 -9.13 1.14
CA GLY A 92 -6.04 -8.65 2.09
C GLY A 92 -7.31 -8.19 1.39
N VAL A 93 -8.29 -7.78 2.20
CA VAL A 93 -9.52 -7.14 1.71
C VAL A 93 -9.36 -5.62 1.72
N ASN A 94 -9.75 -4.95 0.63
CA ASN A 94 -9.81 -3.49 0.54
C ASN A 94 -11.19 -2.95 0.94
N ASP A 95 -11.33 -1.63 1.03
CA ASP A 95 -12.58 -1.01 1.51
C ASP A 95 -13.75 -1.13 0.51
N ALA A 96 -13.50 -1.57 -0.74
CA ALA A 96 -14.55 -1.96 -1.69
C ALA A 96 -15.08 -3.39 -1.43
N GLY A 97 -14.46 -4.14 -0.50
CA GLY A 97 -14.78 -5.54 -0.24
C GLY A 97 -14.13 -6.53 -1.21
N ASN A 98 -13.21 -6.06 -2.05
CA ASN A 98 -12.49 -6.90 -3.01
C ASN A 98 -11.17 -7.41 -2.40
N LEU A 99 -10.69 -8.56 -2.87
CA LEU A 99 -9.36 -9.06 -2.53
C LEU A 99 -8.30 -8.38 -3.40
N GLY A 100 -7.24 -7.87 -2.78
CA GLY A 100 -6.10 -7.28 -3.47
C GLY A 100 -6.25 -5.79 -3.79
N PHE A 101 -5.61 -5.35 -4.87
CA PHE A 101 -5.57 -3.95 -5.29
C PHE A 101 -6.89 -3.53 -5.93
N ASN A 102 -7.34 -2.33 -5.60
CA ASN A 102 -8.45 -1.65 -6.22
C ASN A 102 -8.01 -0.20 -6.44
N GLY A 103 -7.84 0.21 -7.68
CA GLY A 103 -7.14 1.43 -8.05
C GLY A 103 -7.88 2.74 -7.77
N PRO A 104 -7.23 3.89 -8.05
CA PRO A 104 -7.85 5.20 -7.96
C PRO A 104 -9.17 5.30 -8.72
N MET A 105 -10.18 5.84 -8.05
CA MET A 105 -11.43 6.27 -8.68
C MET A 105 -12.04 7.43 -7.88
N PRO A 106 -11.35 8.58 -7.78
CA PRO A 106 -11.86 9.72 -7.03
C PRO A 106 -13.17 10.24 -7.65
N PRO A 107 -14.05 10.91 -6.91
CA PRO A 107 -15.24 11.52 -7.51
C PRO A 107 -14.83 12.61 -8.53
N GLU A 108 -15.57 12.72 -9.63
CA GLU A 108 -15.33 13.74 -10.67
C GLU A 108 -15.39 15.14 -10.06
N GLY A 109 -14.39 15.98 -10.36
CA GLY A 109 -14.32 17.36 -9.87
C GLY A 109 -14.04 17.52 -8.36
N HIS A 110 -13.79 16.45 -7.61
CA HIS A 110 -13.45 16.54 -6.19
C HIS A 110 -12.03 17.06 -5.94
N GLY A 111 -11.18 17.01 -6.97
CA GLY A 111 -9.80 17.48 -6.94
C GLY A 111 -8.79 16.33 -6.93
N VAL A 112 -7.55 16.66 -6.57
CA VAL A 112 -6.44 15.71 -6.52
C VAL A 112 -6.54 14.87 -5.25
N HIS A 113 -6.53 13.55 -5.41
CA HIS A 113 -6.36 12.59 -4.32
C HIS A 113 -4.93 12.07 -4.30
N ARG A 114 -4.43 11.78 -3.10
CA ARG A 114 -3.09 11.22 -2.86
C ARG A 114 -3.21 9.79 -2.36
N TYR A 115 -2.48 8.89 -3.00
CA TYR A 115 -2.45 7.47 -2.69
C TYR A 115 -1.11 7.14 -2.05
N TYR A 116 -1.16 6.70 -0.80
CA TYR A 116 0.01 6.42 0.03
C TYR A 116 0.30 4.92 -0.02
N PHE A 117 1.33 4.53 -0.76
CA PHE A 117 1.85 3.17 -0.83
C PHE A 117 2.90 2.98 0.27
N TRP A 118 2.48 2.42 1.39
CA TRP A 118 3.33 2.09 2.53
C TRP A 118 3.98 0.72 2.33
N VAL A 119 5.26 0.64 2.66
CA VAL A 119 6.01 -0.61 2.82
C VAL A 119 6.43 -0.72 4.28
N LEU A 120 6.08 -1.84 4.91
CA LEU A 120 6.32 -2.14 6.32
C LEU A 120 7.31 -3.30 6.40
N ALA A 121 8.41 -3.12 7.14
CA ALA A 121 9.42 -4.13 7.39
C ALA A 121 9.23 -4.73 8.80
N LEU A 122 9.12 -6.06 8.88
CA LEU A 122 8.72 -6.77 10.10
C LEU A 122 9.82 -7.71 10.59
N ASP A 123 10.00 -7.82 11.91
CA ASP A 123 11.03 -8.69 12.54
C ASP A 123 10.64 -10.17 12.65
N THR A 124 9.43 -10.51 12.20
CA THR A 124 8.85 -11.84 12.26
C THR A 124 8.48 -12.33 10.87
N GLU A 125 8.54 -13.64 10.66
CA GLU A 125 7.86 -14.24 9.52
C GLU A 125 6.36 -14.22 9.81
N THR A 126 5.57 -13.72 8.86
CA THR A 126 4.12 -13.70 8.99
C THR A 126 3.54 -14.86 8.18
N ASN A 127 2.59 -15.57 8.78
CA ASN A 127 1.76 -16.58 8.13
C ASN A 127 0.29 -16.28 8.45
N LEU A 128 -0.14 -15.08 8.05
CA LEU A 128 -1.48 -14.59 8.31
C LEU A 128 -2.47 -15.12 7.24
N PRO A 129 -3.73 -15.40 7.60
CA PRO A 129 -4.73 -15.88 6.65
C PRO A 129 -5.06 -14.83 5.60
N GLU A 130 -5.57 -15.22 4.43
CA GLU A 130 -6.06 -14.29 3.40
C GLU A 130 -7.27 -13.47 3.88
N GLY A 131 -7.44 -12.27 3.35
CA GLY A 131 -8.65 -11.47 3.56
C GLY A 131 -8.64 -10.55 4.79
N LEU A 132 -7.49 -10.34 5.42
CA LEU A 132 -7.38 -9.33 6.48
C LEU A 132 -7.54 -7.92 5.90
N GLY A 133 -8.31 -7.08 6.58
CA GLY A 133 -8.35 -5.64 6.31
C GLY A 133 -7.14 -4.91 6.89
N MET A 134 -6.96 -3.63 6.54
CA MET A 134 -5.81 -2.83 7.00
C MET A 134 -5.68 -2.81 8.54
N ASN A 135 -6.77 -2.56 9.27
CA ASN A 135 -6.71 -2.45 10.72
C ASN A 135 -6.41 -3.79 11.41
N GLU A 136 -6.92 -4.89 10.86
CA GLU A 136 -6.65 -6.23 11.37
C GLU A 136 -5.19 -6.59 11.14
N LEU A 137 -4.66 -6.32 9.93
CA LEU A 137 -3.25 -6.49 9.63
C LEU A 137 -2.37 -5.65 10.57
N LEU A 138 -2.65 -4.34 10.72
CA LEU A 138 -1.87 -3.45 11.59
C LEU A 138 -1.87 -3.94 13.05
N SER A 139 -3.00 -4.43 13.56
CA SER A 139 -3.09 -4.97 14.92
C SER A 139 -2.13 -6.16 15.14
N GLU A 140 -1.92 -6.98 14.11
CA GLU A 140 -1.01 -8.13 14.15
C GLU A 140 0.46 -7.72 13.94
N VAL A 141 0.74 -6.74 13.07
CA VAL A 141 2.13 -6.44 12.63
C VAL A 141 2.78 -5.26 13.34
N GLU A 142 2.03 -4.34 13.94
CA GLU A 142 2.57 -3.18 14.67
C GLU A 142 3.59 -3.55 15.77
N PRO A 143 3.39 -4.62 16.57
CA PRO A 143 4.37 -5.05 17.58
C PRO A 143 5.72 -5.50 16.99
N HIS A 144 5.73 -5.85 15.70
CA HIS A 144 6.87 -6.43 14.97
C HIS A 144 7.54 -5.43 14.01
N LEU A 145 7.08 -4.17 13.98
CA LEU A 145 7.50 -3.20 13.00
C LEU A 145 8.93 -2.68 13.26
N LEU A 146 9.87 -3.04 12.37
CA LEU A 146 11.25 -2.54 12.40
C LEU A 146 11.41 -1.22 11.67
N GLY A 147 10.52 -0.90 10.74
CA GLY A 147 10.58 0.33 9.97
C GLY A 147 9.50 0.37 8.90
N MET A 148 9.15 1.57 8.47
CA MET A 148 8.23 1.77 7.35
C MET A 148 8.62 3.03 6.58
N ASN A 149 8.33 3.02 5.28
CA ASN A 149 8.35 4.23 4.48
C ASN A 149 7.26 4.13 3.39
N ARG A 150 7.08 5.21 2.62
CA ARG A 150 6.03 5.32 1.63
C ARG A 150 6.51 5.89 0.31
N LEU A 151 5.76 5.57 -0.73
CA LEU A 151 5.70 6.30 -1.99
C LEU A 151 4.30 6.95 -2.08
N VAL A 152 4.23 8.22 -2.44
CA VAL A 152 2.96 8.92 -2.64
C VAL A 152 2.76 9.11 -4.14
N GLY A 153 1.59 8.71 -4.66
CA GLY A 153 1.16 9.05 -6.02
C GLY A 153 -0.10 9.91 -5.98
N SER A 154 -0.37 10.64 -7.04
CA SER A 154 -1.56 11.49 -7.17
C SER A 154 -2.44 11.06 -8.35
N TYR A 155 -3.75 11.16 -8.18
CA TYR A 155 -4.70 10.95 -9.27
C TYR A 155 -5.87 11.93 -9.10
N GLN A 156 -6.41 12.41 -10.21
CA GLN A 156 -7.59 13.27 -10.22
C GLN A 156 -8.48 12.87 -11.39
N ARG A 157 -9.78 13.16 -11.26
CA ARG A 157 -10.73 13.03 -12.37
C ARG A 157 -11.27 14.42 -12.69
N ASP A 158 -11.15 14.79 -13.96
CA ASP A 158 -11.70 16.05 -14.46
C ASP A 158 -13.24 16.04 -14.32
N ALA A 159 -13.83 17.24 -14.25
CA ALA A 159 -15.27 17.44 -14.04
C ALA A 159 -16.08 17.45 -15.35
#